data_AF-A0A2E0V443-F1
#
_entry.id   AF-A0A2E0V443-F1
#
_cell.length_a   1.000
_cell.length_b   1.000
_cell.length_c   1.000
_cell.angle_alpha   90.00
_cell.angle_beta   90.00
_cell.angle_gamma   90.00
#
_symmetry.space_group_name_H-M   'P 1'
#
loop_
_entity.id
_entity.type
_entity.pdbx_description
1 polymer ?
#
loop_
_entity_poly.entity_id
_entity_poly.type
_entity_poly.pdbx_seq_one_letter_code
_entity_poly.pdbx_strand_id
1 'polypeptide(L)'
;MKTGRRRKTLPGESSGIIRQKKTMKMKSLLYSAVVLSGATLALALPPTGRGEEFGTKEQVAIEAQHQARVQLAILLDTSGSMDGLIEQAKTQLWSIVNTFINARQGGKAPFVEVALYEYGNQGLNGETHWIRQIQPLTRDLDRISEDLFSLKTNGGSEFCGAVISRAVGDLQWDSSPKTYKAIFVAGNEPFTQGPVDPESACREAIKNGVIVNTIHCGPEQVGITTGWKTGPLLADGKYLVIDHNKAVVHVDAPQDKEIIKWNARLNETYVPIGRTGARRLEVQKEQDNLAEGARGNALQARVQTKASVNYWNGNWDLVDACTSKEFDWKKVKVEDLPEEMRAMSDEERKAYIEDKREERKTCHEKIKALAEARQEYVKEKLREMGEGEEDTLNAVMVQTVRQQASGKGYTFEKD
;
A
#
# COMPACT_ATOMS: atom_id res chain seq x y z
N MET A 1 8.30 -75.31 -44.33
CA MET A 1 9.43 -76.13 -43.83
C MET A 1 10.51 -75.22 -43.27
N LYS A 2 10.95 -75.53 -42.04
CA LYS A 2 12.21 -75.14 -41.34
C LYS A 2 12.43 -73.64 -41.02
N THR A 3 12.13 -73.19 -39.79
CA THR A 3 12.94 -73.17 -38.51
C THR A 3 13.98 -72.05 -38.50
N GLY A 4 14.14 -71.17 -37.51
CA GLY A 4 13.62 -71.04 -36.14
C GLY A 4 14.73 -70.49 -35.22
N ARG A 5 14.42 -69.64 -34.22
CA ARG A 5 15.06 -69.70 -32.89
C ARG A 5 14.39 -68.77 -31.86
N ARG A 6 14.18 -69.34 -30.68
CA ARG A 6 13.56 -68.82 -29.45
C ARG A 6 14.55 -68.00 -28.62
N ARG A 7 14.02 -67.14 -27.74
CA ARG A 7 14.36 -67.15 -26.29
C ARG A 7 13.13 -66.80 -25.45
N LYS A 8 12.93 -67.60 -24.39
CA LYS A 8 11.81 -67.60 -23.45
C LYS A 8 12.14 -66.77 -22.21
N THR A 9 11.12 -66.17 -21.63
CA THR A 9 11.04 -65.56 -20.29
C THR A 9 10.35 -66.51 -19.28
N LEU A 10 10.80 -66.40 -18.02
CA LEU A 10 10.18 -66.65 -16.69
C LEU A 10 9.52 -68.00 -16.33
N PRO A 11 9.74 -68.42 -15.08
CA PRO A 11 8.66 -68.82 -14.14
C PRO A 11 8.83 -68.03 -12.80
N GLY A 12 7.89 -67.93 -11.86
CA GLY A 12 6.60 -68.56 -11.62
C GLY A 12 6.32 -68.53 -10.11
N GLU A 13 5.03 -68.45 -9.75
CA GLU A 13 4.38 -69.03 -8.55
C GLU A 13 4.76 -68.56 -7.12
N SER A 14 3.92 -68.60 -6.09
CA SER A 14 2.46 -68.65 -5.90
C SER A 14 2.18 -68.53 -4.38
N SER A 15 0.91 -68.27 -4.02
CA SER A 15 0.19 -68.64 -2.77
C SER A 15 0.71 -68.07 -1.42
N GLY A 16 -0.09 -67.32 -0.64
CA GLY A 16 -1.29 -67.73 0.13
C GLY A 16 -0.85 -68.21 1.53
N ILE A 17 -1.37 -67.84 2.71
CA ILE A 17 -2.74 -67.53 3.14
C ILE A 17 -2.69 -67.17 4.67
N ILE A 18 -3.44 -66.13 5.08
CA ILE A 18 -4.29 -65.98 6.31
C ILE A 18 -3.72 -65.82 7.76
N ARG A 19 -4.13 -64.68 8.36
CA ARG A 19 -4.53 -64.31 9.76
C ARG A 19 -3.66 -64.69 10.98
N GLN A 20 -3.35 -63.69 11.83
CA GLN A 20 -4.19 -63.26 12.97
C GLN A 20 -3.63 -62.02 13.70
N LYS A 21 -4.55 -61.27 14.33
CA LYS A 21 -4.34 -60.08 15.18
C LYS A 21 -3.63 -60.43 16.49
N LYS A 22 -2.81 -59.51 17.02
CA LYS A 22 -2.73 -59.25 18.47
C LYS A 22 -2.20 -57.85 18.78
N THR A 23 -2.97 -57.14 19.59
CA THR A 23 -2.67 -55.87 20.26
C THR A 23 -1.69 -56.08 21.42
N MET A 24 -0.83 -55.11 21.73
CA MET A 24 -0.35 -54.85 23.10
C MET A 24 0.11 -53.39 23.28
N LYS A 25 -0.49 -52.73 24.27
CA LYS A 25 0.03 -51.54 24.98
C LYS A 25 1.09 -51.99 25.99
N MET A 26 2.10 -51.17 26.31
CA MET A 26 2.37 -50.70 27.69
C MET A 26 3.68 -49.89 27.86
N LYS A 27 3.51 -48.77 28.58
CA LYS A 27 4.31 -48.23 29.71
C LYS A 27 5.60 -47.43 29.46
N SER A 28 5.51 -46.21 29.98
CA SER A 28 6.53 -45.26 30.42
C SER A 28 7.49 -45.82 31.47
N LEU A 29 8.75 -45.37 31.44
CA LEU A 29 9.59 -45.23 32.63
C LEU A 29 10.63 -44.11 32.44
N LEU A 30 10.69 -43.21 33.42
CA LEU A 30 11.73 -42.20 33.61
C LEU A 30 13.07 -42.87 33.93
N TYR A 31 14.17 -42.26 33.48
CA TYR A 31 15.44 -42.29 34.22
C TYR A 31 16.18 -40.96 34.05
N SER A 32 16.46 -40.34 35.19
CA SER A 32 17.31 -39.18 35.37
C SER A 32 18.78 -39.59 35.26
N ALA A 33 19.60 -38.82 34.55
CA ALA A 33 21.05 -38.83 34.73
C ALA A 33 21.61 -37.42 34.46
N VAL A 34 22.06 -36.79 35.54
CA VAL A 34 22.88 -35.58 35.56
C VAL A 34 24.29 -35.98 35.15
N VAL A 35 24.85 -35.34 34.11
CA VAL A 35 26.30 -35.21 33.95
C VAL A 35 26.61 -33.76 33.59
N LEU A 36 27.34 -33.14 34.51
CA LEU A 36 27.96 -31.83 34.41
C LEU A 36 29.26 -32.00 33.61
N SER A 37 29.40 -31.29 32.50
CA SER A 37 30.71 -31.02 31.89
C SER A 37 30.63 -29.73 31.09
N GLY A 38 31.26 -28.69 31.64
CA GLY A 38 31.31 -27.37 31.07
C GLY A 38 32.14 -27.31 29.78
N ALA A 39 31.60 -26.62 28.81
CA ALA A 39 32.34 -25.99 27.73
C ALA A 39 31.71 -24.61 27.52
N THR A 40 32.38 -23.57 28.04
CA THR A 40 32.05 -22.18 27.77
C THR A 40 32.41 -21.87 26.32
N LEU A 41 31.45 -22.01 25.42
CA LEU A 41 31.50 -21.43 24.09
C LEU A 41 30.71 -20.11 24.15
N ALA A 42 31.43 -18.99 24.21
CA ALA A 42 30.85 -17.66 24.11
C ALA A 42 30.29 -17.45 22.70
N LEU A 43 29.02 -17.80 22.50
CA LEU A 43 28.24 -17.35 21.36
C LEU A 43 27.83 -15.90 21.63
N ALA A 44 28.52 -14.97 20.97
CA ALA A 44 28.09 -13.59 20.86
C ALA A 44 26.73 -13.56 20.14
N LEU A 45 25.65 -13.42 20.92
CA LEU A 45 24.34 -13.06 20.40
C LEU A 45 24.41 -11.60 19.94
N PRO A 46 23.94 -11.26 18.72
CA PRO A 46 23.80 -9.86 18.34
C PRO A 46 22.76 -9.21 19.27
N PRO A 47 22.92 -7.93 19.64
CA PRO A 47 21.94 -7.26 20.47
C PRO A 47 20.64 -7.14 19.67
N THR A 48 19.64 -7.94 20.04
CA THR A 48 18.26 -7.75 19.61
C THR A 48 17.71 -6.52 20.32
N GLY A 49 18.11 -5.35 19.84
CA GLY A 49 17.43 -4.09 20.11
C GLY A 49 16.10 -4.09 19.35
N ARG A 50 15.09 -4.77 19.92
CA ARG A 50 13.71 -4.61 19.50
C ARG A 50 13.28 -3.23 20.00
N GLY A 51 13.40 -2.22 19.14
CA GLY A 51 12.76 -0.93 19.39
C GLY A 51 11.27 -1.18 19.51
N GLU A 52 10.72 -1.01 20.70
CA GLU A 52 9.28 -1.04 20.90
C GLU A 52 8.68 0.13 20.12
N GLU A 53 7.79 -0.17 19.18
CA GLU A 53 6.95 0.84 18.54
C GLU A 53 6.13 1.52 19.63
N PHE A 54 6.12 2.85 19.66
CA PHE A 54 5.28 3.61 20.57
C PHE A 54 3.81 3.40 20.17
N GLY A 55 3.14 2.52 20.90
CA GLY A 55 1.73 2.15 20.73
C GLY A 55 1.55 0.63 20.63
N THR A 56 0.76 0.04 21.53
CA THR A 56 0.40 -1.38 21.40
C THR A 56 -0.62 -1.56 20.28
N LYS A 57 -0.57 -2.69 19.56
CA LYS A 57 -1.53 -3.03 18.47
C LYS A 57 -3.01 -2.90 18.87
N GLU A 58 -3.29 -3.03 20.16
CA GLU A 58 -4.63 -2.95 20.74
C GLU A 58 -5.14 -1.51 20.87
N GLN A 59 -4.24 -0.52 20.98
CA GLN A 59 -4.56 0.90 21.15
C GLN A 59 -4.91 1.60 19.83
N VAL A 60 -4.22 1.23 18.74
CA VAL A 60 -4.57 1.69 17.37
C VAL A 60 -5.99 1.25 16.97
N ALA A 61 -6.48 0.14 17.53
CA ALA A 61 -7.80 -0.40 17.23
C ALA A 61 -8.97 0.38 17.87
N ILE A 62 -8.74 1.13 18.96
CA ILE A 62 -9.81 1.82 19.72
C ILE A 62 -10.13 3.20 19.12
N GLU A 63 -9.14 4.01 18.75
CA GLU A 63 -9.38 5.26 17.99
C GLU A 63 -9.97 4.98 16.59
N ALA A 64 -9.58 3.86 15.98
CA ALA A 64 -10.11 3.40 14.69
C ALA A 64 -11.59 2.96 14.73
N GLN A 65 -12.16 2.69 15.90
CA GLN A 65 -13.54 2.18 16.01
C GLN A 65 -14.63 3.23 15.75
N HIS A 66 -14.33 4.53 15.76
CA HIS A 66 -15.33 5.61 15.61
C HIS A 66 -15.03 6.63 14.51
N GLN A 67 -13.86 6.55 13.87
CA GLN A 67 -13.53 7.36 12.70
C GLN A 67 -13.88 6.57 11.44
N ALA A 68 -14.43 7.27 10.44
CA ALA A 68 -14.62 6.69 9.12
C ALA A 68 -13.29 6.18 8.55
N ARG A 69 -13.33 5.10 7.79
CA ARG A 69 -12.13 4.46 7.23
C ARG A 69 -12.30 4.24 5.74
N VAL A 70 -11.23 4.34 4.98
CA VAL A 70 -11.14 3.94 3.58
C VAL A 70 -10.07 2.88 3.43
N GLN A 71 -10.31 1.82 2.66
CA GLN A 71 -9.33 0.77 2.39
C GLN A 71 -9.15 0.59 0.89
N LEU A 72 -7.90 0.75 0.44
CA LEU A 72 -7.51 0.65 -0.95
C LEU A 72 -6.46 -0.44 -1.10
N ALA A 73 -6.58 -1.28 -2.13
CA ALA A 73 -5.51 -2.19 -2.53
C ALA A 73 -5.06 -1.85 -3.95
N ILE A 74 -3.79 -1.50 -4.09
CA ILE A 74 -3.15 -1.23 -5.38
C ILE A 74 -2.45 -2.52 -5.81
N LEU A 75 -2.88 -3.08 -6.94
CA LEU A 75 -2.29 -4.28 -7.54
C LEU A 75 -1.62 -3.83 -8.84
N LEU A 76 -0.30 -3.74 -8.84
CA LEU A 76 0.45 -3.19 -9.97
C LEU A 76 1.22 -4.29 -10.69
N ASP A 77 1.01 -4.40 -11.99
CA ASP A 77 1.84 -5.23 -12.83
C ASP A 77 3.27 -4.69 -12.91
N THR A 78 4.23 -5.57 -12.64
CA THR A 78 5.67 -5.32 -12.76
C THR A 78 6.32 -6.24 -13.79
N SER A 79 5.55 -6.70 -14.77
CA SER A 79 6.07 -7.37 -15.96
C SER A 79 6.96 -6.45 -16.82
N GLY A 80 7.68 -7.03 -17.77
CA GLY A 80 8.53 -6.28 -18.70
C GLY A 80 7.73 -5.45 -19.71
N SER A 81 6.48 -5.85 -20.03
CA SER A 81 5.62 -5.08 -20.93
C SER A 81 5.14 -3.77 -20.32
N MET A 82 5.25 -3.60 -19.01
CA MET A 82 4.99 -2.34 -18.30
C MET A 82 6.15 -1.33 -18.38
N ASP A 83 7.25 -1.66 -19.06
CA ASP A 83 8.37 -0.73 -19.29
C ASP A 83 7.89 0.55 -19.99
N GLY A 84 8.20 1.69 -19.37
CA GLY A 84 7.73 3.01 -19.82
C GLY A 84 6.28 3.34 -19.46
N LEU A 85 5.48 2.37 -19.01
CA LEU A 85 4.08 2.56 -18.58
C LEU A 85 3.96 2.74 -17.07
N ILE A 86 4.81 2.04 -16.32
CA ILE A 86 4.68 1.88 -14.87
C ILE A 86 4.76 3.22 -14.11
N GLU A 87 5.57 4.18 -14.56
CA GLU A 87 5.73 5.47 -13.87
C GLU A 87 4.46 6.33 -13.96
N GLN A 88 3.76 6.30 -15.11
CA GLN A 88 2.46 6.95 -15.24
C GLN A 88 1.43 6.25 -14.35
N ALA A 89 1.41 4.92 -14.33
CA ALA A 89 0.50 4.16 -13.46
C ALA A 89 0.71 4.49 -11.98
N LYS A 90 1.94 4.50 -11.48
CA LYS A 90 2.28 4.88 -10.09
C LYS A 90 1.74 6.27 -9.72
N THR A 91 1.94 7.25 -10.60
CA THR A 91 1.48 8.64 -10.38
C THR A 91 -0.06 8.72 -10.28
N GLN A 92 -0.78 8.02 -11.15
CA GLN A 92 -2.25 8.00 -11.15
C GLN A 92 -2.82 7.21 -9.96
N LEU A 93 -2.17 6.11 -9.57
CA LEU A 93 -2.56 5.37 -8.38
C LEU A 93 -2.40 6.21 -7.11
N TRP A 94 -1.40 7.09 -7.06
CA TRP A 94 -1.23 8.03 -5.95
C TRP A 94 -2.35 9.08 -5.88
N SER A 95 -2.86 9.56 -7.02
CA SER A 95 -3.94 10.55 -7.02
C SER A 95 -5.27 10.00 -6.47
N ILE A 96 -5.51 8.70 -6.63
CA ILE A 96 -6.64 8.00 -6.01
C ILE A 96 -6.56 8.11 -4.48
N VAL A 97 -5.37 7.93 -3.89
CA VAL A 97 -5.17 8.08 -2.44
C VAL A 97 -5.48 9.52 -2.01
N ASN A 98 -4.99 10.51 -2.76
CA ASN A 98 -5.20 11.93 -2.48
C ASN A 98 -6.66 12.38 -2.59
N THR A 99 -7.50 11.65 -3.33
CA THR A 99 -8.93 11.96 -3.45
C THR A 99 -9.63 12.01 -2.08
N PHE A 100 -9.14 11.23 -1.10
CA PHE A 100 -9.74 11.14 0.23
C PHE A 100 -9.28 12.22 1.22
N ILE A 101 -8.38 13.13 0.83
CA ILE A 101 -7.94 14.26 1.66
C ILE A 101 -9.14 15.17 2.02
N ASN A 102 -9.99 15.46 1.03
CA ASN A 102 -11.17 16.32 1.18
C ASN A 102 -12.46 15.52 1.47
N ALA A 103 -12.35 14.21 1.70
CA ALA A 103 -13.50 13.37 1.99
C ALA A 103 -13.97 13.57 3.45
N ARG A 104 -15.27 13.42 3.65
CA ARG A 104 -15.92 13.38 4.96
C ARG A 104 -16.94 12.24 4.96
N GLN A 105 -17.10 11.56 6.09
CA GLN A 105 -18.24 10.68 6.31
C GLN A 105 -18.80 10.99 7.71
N GLY A 106 -20.07 11.36 7.78
CA GLY A 106 -20.67 11.86 9.02
C GLY A 106 -19.98 13.13 9.57
N GLY A 107 -19.50 14.01 8.69
CA GLY A 107 -18.83 15.27 9.06
C GLY A 107 -17.39 15.13 9.53
N LYS A 108 -16.81 13.93 9.56
CA LYS A 108 -15.42 13.68 9.96
C LYS A 108 -14.59 13.21 8.78
N ALA A 109 -13.32 13.63 8.72
CA ALA A 109 -12.37 13.12 7.76
C ALA A 109 -12.11 11.62 8.01
N PRO A 110 -12.18 10.75 6.99
CA PRO A 110 -11.79 9.36 7.16
C PRO A 110 -10.27 9.26 7.23
N PHE A 111 -9.76 8.19 7.86
CA PHE A 111 -8.38 7.77 7.62
C PHE A 111 -8.33 6.79 6.44
N VAL A 112 -7.21 6.80 5.71
CA VAL A 112 -6.98 5.92 4.56
C VAL A 112 -5.97 4.84 4.93
N GLU A 113 -6.30 3.60 4.60
CA GLU A 113 -5.37 2.46 4.61
C GLU A 113 -5.12 2.02 3.17
N VAL A 114 -3.86 1.84 2.81
CA VAL A 114 -3.46 1.39 1.48
C VAL A 114 -2.66 0.11 1.61
N ALA A 115 -2.97 -0.87 0.78
CA ALA A 115 -2.17 -2.07 0.56
C ALA A 115 -1.54 -2.02 -0.84
N LEU A 116 -0.39 -2.66 -0.98
CA LEU A 116 0.35 -2.70 -2.24
C LEU A 116 0.74 -4.14 -2.57
N TYR A 117 0.39 -4.57 -3.77
CA TYR A 117 0.82 -5.82 -4.37
C TYR A 117 1.54 -5.52 -5.68
N GLU A 118 2.51 -6.36 -5.98
CA GLU A 118 2.97 -6.53 -7.35
C GLU A 118 2.60 -7.92 -7.87
N TYR A 119 2.46 -8.01 -9.18
CA TYR A 119 2.29 -9.26 -9.90
C TYR A 119 2.98 -9.20 -11.27
N GLY A 120 3.12 -10.33 -11.95
CA GLY A 120 3.64 -10.35 -13.33
C GLY A 120 5.16 -10.36 -13.47
N ASN A 121 5.90 -10.49 -12.37
CA ASN A 121 7.37 -10.46 -12.37
C ASN A 121 8.01 -11.84 -12.19
N GLN A 122 8.84 -12.29 -13.14
CA GLN A 122 9.48 -13.61 -13.16
C GLN A 122 10.46 -13.83 -12.01
N GLY A 123 10.95 -12.77 -11.39
CA GLY A 123 11.76 -12.85 -10.17
C GLY A 123 10.96 -13.31 -8.95
N LEU A 124 9.62 -13.34 -9.03
CA LEU A 124 8.72 -13.78 -7.97
C LEU A 124 8.48 -15.29 -8.03
N ASN A 125 8.00 -15.84 -6.91
CA ASN A 125 7.74 -17.28 -6.81
C ASN A 125 6.54 -17.69 -7.70
N GLY A 126 6.80 -18.54 -8.69
CA GLY A 126 5.79 -19.09 -9.59
C GLY A 126 4.76 -20.00 -8.92
N GLU A 127 5.11 -20.65 -7.80
CA GLU A 127 4.15 -21.42 -6.99
C GLU A 127 3.07 -20.52 -6.38
N THR A 128 3.41 -19.26 -6.14
CA THR A 128 2.49 -18.21 -5.68
C THR A 128 1.99 -17.32 -6.82
N HIS A 129 2.00 -17.85 -8.05
CA HIS A 129 1.50 -17.18 -9.24
C HIS A 129 2.20 -15.85 -9.55
N TRP A 130 3.47 -15.71 -9.17
CA TRP A 130 4.26 -14.49 -9.34
C TRP A 130 3.61 -13.26 -8.68
N ILE A 131 3.00 -13.46 -7.50
CA ILE A 131 2.37 -12.39 -6.74
C ILE A 131 3.12 -12.17 -5.43
N ARG A 132 3.36 -10.91 -5.07
CA ARG A 132 3.90 -10.53 -3.77
C ARG A 132 3.05 -9.42 -3.16
N GLN A 133 2.60 -9.66 -1.92
CA GLN A 133 2.12 -8.59 -1.06
C GLN A 133 3.34 -7.81 -0.56
N ILE A 134 3.49 -6.58 -1.00
CA ILE A 134 4.58 -5.70 -0.60
C ILE A 134 4.22 -5.02 0.72
N GLN A 135 2.99 -4.50 0.80
CA GLN A 135 2.44 -3.92 2.03
C GLN A 135 1.04 -4.47 2.32
N PRO A 136 0.74 -4.88 3.58
CA PRO A 136 -0.63 -5.01 4.05
C PRO A 136 -1.32 -3.64 4.06
N LEU A 137 -2.63 -3.63 4.36
CA LEU A 137 -3.35 -2.39 4.65
C LEU A 137 -2.64 -1.65 5.80
N THR A 138 -2.15 -0.45 5.49
CA THR A 138 -1.41 0.40 6.43
C THR A 138 -1.77 1.87 6.24
N ARG A 139 -1.63 2.65 7.32
CA ARG A 139 -1.76 4.12 7.31
C ARG A 139 -0.45 4.83 6.96
N ASP A 140 0.64 4.07 6.82
CA ASP A 140 1.98 4.58 6.53
C ASP A 140 2.11 4.91 5.04
N LEU A 141 1.64 6.11 4.66
CA LEU A 141 1.64 6.56 3.27
C LEU A 141 3.05 6.79 2.72
N ASP A 142 4.04 7.11 3.58
CA ASP A 142 5.44 7.18 3.16
C ASP A 142 5.98 5.81 2.77
N ARG A 143 5.67 4.77 3.55
CA ARG A 143 6.07 3.42 3.20
C ARG A 143 5.44 2.94 1.90
N ILE A 144 4.16 3.25 1.70
CA ILE A 144 3.46 2.94 0.45
C ILE A 144 4.09 3.69 -0.73
N SER A 145 4.40 4.98 -0.58
CA SER A 145 5.11 5.77 -1.59
C SER A 145 6.48 5.16 -1.90
N GLU A 146 7.30 4.90 -0.88
CA GLU A 146 8.63 4.29 -1.01
C GLU A 146 8.56 2.99 -1.81
N ASP A 147 7.72 2.06 -1.37
CA ASP A 147 7.60 0.76 -2.00
C ASP A 147 7.03 0.89 -3.42
N LEU A 148 5.96 1.67 -3.63
CA LEU A 148 5.34 1.88 -4.94
C LEU A 148 6.33 2.44 -5.96
N PHE A 149 7.07 3.49 -5.61
CA PHE A 149 8.01 4.14 -6.53
C PHE A 149 9.31 3.32 -6.71
N SER A 150 9.67 2.47 -5.75
CA SER A 150 10.80 1.54 -5.88
C SER A 150 10.57 0.42 -6.90
N LEU A 151 9.31 0.09 -7.23
CA LEU A 151 9.00 -1.03 -8.12
C LEU A 151 9.64 -0.89 -9.49
N LYS A 152 10.23 -1.98 -9.95
CA LYS A 152 10.83 -2.11 -11.27
C LYS A 152 10.20 -3.29 -11.98
N THR A 153 10.09 -3.13 -13.28
CA THR A 153 9.62 -4.12 -14.24
C THR A 153 10.67 -5.22 -14.40
N ASN A 154 10.22 -6.47 -14.44
CA ASN A 154 11.07 -7.62 -14.70
C ASN A 154 10.20 -8.78 -15.18
N GLY A 155 10.02 -8.85 -16.52
CA GLY A 155 9.34 -9.86 -17.35
C GLY A 155 8.48 -10.92 -16.67
N GLY A 156 7.28 -11.24 -17.14
CA GLY A 156 6.51 -12.37 -16.62
C GLY A 156 5.08 -12.40 -17.09
N SER A 157 4.29 -13.32 -16.52
CA SER A 157 2.89 -13.52 -16.92
C SER A 157 1.94 -12.85 -15.94
N GLU A 158 0.98 -12.11 -16.48
CA GLU A 158 0.04 -11.29 -15.70
C GLU A 158 -1.17 -12.07 -15.20
N PHE A 159 -1.17 -12.54 -13.96
CA PHE A 159 -2.30 -13.34 -13.43
C PHE A 159 -3.29 -12.47 -12.63
N CYS A 160 -4.05 -11.65 -13.34
CA CYS A 160 -5.01 -10.69 -12.75
C CYS A 160 -6.04 -11.36 -11.82
N GLY A 161 -6.65 -12.48 -12.26
CA GLY A 161 -7.62 -13.20 -11.42
C GLY A 161 -7.01 -13.71 -10.12
N ALA A 162 -5.75 -14.17 -10.16
CA ALA A 162 -5.05 -14.68 -8.99
C ALA A 162 -4.68 -13.56 -8.00
N VAL A 163 -4.20 -12.40 -8.48
CA VAL A 163 -3.83 -11.28 -7.60
C VAL A 163 -5.06 -10.64 -6.96
N ILE A 164 -6.18 -10.53 -7.67
CA ILE A 164 -7.46 -10.08 -7.10
C ILE A 164 -7.93 -11.05 -6.01
N SER A 165 -7.97 -12.35 -6.31
CA SER A 165 -8.40 -13.37 -5.36
C SER A 165 -7.52 -13.36 -4.10
N ARG A 166 -6.20 -13.21 -4.27
CA ARG A 166 -5.25 -13.12 -3.17
C ARG A 166 -5.42 -11.86 -2.33
N ALA A 167 -5.59 -10.69 -2.94
CA ALA A 167 -5.84 -9.45 -2.21
C ALA A 167 -7.15 -9.50 -1.41
N VAL A 168 -8.20 -10.15 -1.95
CA VAL A 168 -9.46 -10.36 -1.21
C VAL A 168 -9.27 -11.29 0.00
N GLY A 169 -8.46 -12.35 -0.12
CA GLY A 169 -8.25 -13.34 0.94
C GLY A 169 -7.20 -12.97 1.99
N ASP A 170 -6.11 -12.32 1.59
CA ASP A 170 -4.95 -12.04 2.46
C ASP A 170 -5.16 -10.77 3.31
N LEU A 171 -5.87 -9.77 2.78
CA LEU A 171 -6.02 -8.47 3.44
C LEU A 171 -7.11 -8.50 4.51
N GLN A 172 -6.86 -7.76 5.60
CA GLN A 172 -7.80 -7.56 6.69
C GLN A 172 -8.82 -6.45 6.33
N TRP A 173 -9.70 -6.77 5.39
CA TRP A 173 -10.79 -5.88 4.99
C TRP A 173 -11.75 -5.62 6.15
N ASP A 174 -12.22 -4.38 6.26
CA ASP A 174 -13.21 -4.00 7.24
C ASP A 174 -14.56 -4.69 6.96
N SER A 175 -15.21 -5.11 8.03
CA SER A 175 -16.53 -5.74 7.98
C SER A 175 -17.67 -4.74 7.79
N SER A 176 -17.44 -3.45 8.09
CA SER A 176 -18.46 -2.41 7.95
C SER A 176 -18.89 -2.23 6.48
N PRO A 177 -20.21 -2.26 6.18
CA PRO A 177 -20.70 -1.99 4.83
C PRO A 177 -20.59 -0.52 4.42
N LYS A 178 -20.34 0.38 5.38
CA LYS A 178 -20.14 1.82 5.18
C LYS A 178 -18.70 2.18 4.82
N THR A 179 -17.76 1.25 5.01
CA THR A 179 -16.35 1.46 4.65
C THR A 179 -16.22 1.33 3.14
N TYR A 180 -15.64 2.34 2.50
CA TYR A 180 -15.26 2.26 1.10
C TYR A 180 -14.04 1.33 0.97
N LYS A 181 -14.24 0.20 0.29
CA LYS A 181 -13.22 -0.83 0.03
C LYS A 181 -13.08 -1.01 -1.48
N ALA A 182 -11.89 -0.80 -2.00
CA ALA A 182 -11.64 -0.91 -3.43
C ALA A 182 -10.27 -1.51 -3.77
N ILE A 183 -10.25 -2.31 -4.81
CA ILE A 183 -9.05 -2.78 -5.51
C ILE A 183 -8.89 -1.94 -6.78
N PHE A 184 -7.67 -1.51 -7.05
CA PHE A 184 -7.24 -0.95 -8.33
C PHE A 184 -6.16 -1.87 -8.89
N VAL A 185 -6.51 -2.64 -9.93
CA VAL A 185 -5.57 -3.51 -10.63
C VAL A 185 -5.13 -2.86 -11.94
N ALA A 186 -3.81 -2.77 -12.17
CA ALA A 186 -3.22 -2.10 -13.32
C ALA A 186 -2.20 -2.99 -14.03
N GLY A 187 -2.33 -3.12 -15.36
CA GLY A 187 -1.48 -3.97 -16.21
C GLY A 187 -1.79 -3.78 -17.70
N ASN A 188 -1.11 -4.50 -18.59
CA ASN A 188 -1.24 -4.28 -20.04
C ASN A 188 -1.38 -5.51 -20.93
N GLU A 189 -1.29 -6.71 -20.39
CA GLU A 189 -1.57 -7.95 -21.10
C GLU A 189 -3.03 -8.44 -20.89
N PRO A 190 -3.48 -9.54 -21.55
CA PRO A 190 -4.85 -10.00 -21.38
C PRO A 190 -5.24 -10.32 -19.94
N PHE A 191 -6.37 -9.74 -19.51
CA PHE A 191 -6.88 -9.84 -18.14
C PHE A 191 -7.25 -11.27 -17.71
N THR A 192 -7.48 -12.14 -18.69
CA THR A 192 -7.92 -13.54 -18.52
C THR A 192 -6.78 -14.54 -18.40
N GLN A 193 -5.55 -14.07 -18.21
CA GLN A 193 -4.38 -14.93 -18.05
C GLN A 193 -4.35 -15.63 -16.68
N GLY A 194 -3.68 -16.78 -16.66
CA GLY A 194 -3.44 -17.56 -15.45
C GLY A 194 -4.53 -18.57 -15.10
N PRO A 195 -4.36 -19.29 -13.98
CA PRO A 195 -5.21 -20.42 -13.61
C PRO A 195 -6.51 -20.01 -12.89
N VAL A 196 -6.61 -18.75 -12.44
CA VAL A 196 -7.77 -18.24 -11.71
C VAL A 196 -8.61 -17.38 -12.65
N ASP A 197 -9.87 -17.77 -12.82
CA ASP A 197 -10.83 -16.99 -13.61
C ASP A 197 -11.07 -15.61 -12.97
N PRO A 198 -10.77 -14.51 -13.67
CA PRO A 198 -10.90 -13.18 -13.09
C PRO A 198 -12.35 -12.76 -12.87
N GLU A 199 -13.32 -13.29 -13.63
CA GLU A 199 -14.74 -12.99 -13.39
C GLU A 199 -15.19 -13.55 -12.04
N SER A 200 -14.81 -14.79 -11.73
CA SER A 200 -15.05 -15.42 -10.45
C SER A 200 -14.37 -14.66 -9.30
N ALA A 201 -13.13 -14.20 -9.50
CA ALA A 201 -12.41 -13.39 -8.52
C ALA A 201 -13.13 -12.05 -8.24
N CYS A 202 -13.59 -11.35 -9.28
CA CYS A 202 -14.37 -10.11 -9.16
C CYS A 202 -15.70 -10.33 -8.42
N ARG A 203 -16.43 -11.41 -8.73
CA ARG A 203 -17.69 -11.75 -8.03
C ARG A 203 -17.47 -12.03 -6.55
N GLU A 204 -16.38 -12.71 -6.20
CA GLU A 204 -16.05 -12.94 -4.79
C GLU A 204 -15.63 -11.64 -4.08
N ALA A 205 -14.90 -10.75 -4.76
CA ALA A 205 -14.54 -9.44 -4.21
C ALA A 205 -15.78 -8.62 -3.82
N ILE A 206 -16.74 -8.48 -4.72
CA ILE A 206 -17.94 -7.66 -4.47
C ILE A 206 -18.86 -8.29 -3.43
N LYS A 207 -18.92 -9.63 -3.34
CA LYS A 207 -19.61 -10.34 -2.27
C LYS A 207 -19.04 -10.02 -0.88
N ASN A 208 -17.75 -9.71 -0.80
CA ASN A 208 -17.07 -9.20 0.41
C ASN A 208 -17.14 -7.66 0.54
N GLY A 209 -17.92 -7.00 -0.33
CA GLY A 209 -18.09 -5.55 -0.36
C GLY A 209 -16.86 -4.80 -0.87
N VAL A 210 -15.96 -5.46 -1.60
CA VAL A 210 -14.76 -4.87 -2.21
C VAL A 210 -15.04 -4.61 -3.69
N ILE A 211 -15.00 -3.33 -4.07
CA ILE A 211 -15.16 -2.91 -5.46
C ILE A 211 -13.88 -3.21 -6.24
N VAL A 212 -13.96 -3.69 -7.48
CA VAL A 212 -12.76 -3.94 -8.31
C VAL A 212 -12.75 -2.99 -9.49
N ASN A 213 -11.86 -2.01 -9.47
CA ASN A 213 -11.57 -1.13 -10.60
C ASN A 213 -10.37 -1.67 -11.37
N THR A 214 -10.46 -1.64 -12.70
CA THR A 214 -9.36 -2.08 -13.58
C THR A 214 -8.79 -0.91 -14.34
N ILE A 215 -7.47 -0.92 -14.53
CA ILE A 215 -6.72 0.14 -15.20
C ILE A 215 -5.87 -0.53 -16.27
N HIS A 216 -6.30 -0.47 -17.54
CA HIS A 216 -5.50 -1.01 -18.64
C HIS A 216 -4.47 0.02 -19.12
N CYS A 217 -3.21 -0.35 -19.11
CA CYS A 217 -2.10 0.49 -19.56
C CYS A 217 -1.82 0.25 -21.05
N GLY A 218 -2.58 0.90 -21.93
CA GLY A 218 -2.50 0.67 -23.37
C GLY A 218 -3.67 1.29 -24.11
N PRO A 219 -3.80 1.00 -25.43
CA PRO A 219 -4.95 1.45 -26.20
C PRO A 219 -6.27 0.90 -25.63
N GLU A 220 -7.26 1.77 -25.44
CA GLU A 220 -8.54 1.41 -24.80
C GLU A 220 -9.19 0.17 -25.44
N GLN A 221 -9.21 0.10 -26.78
CA GLN A 221 -9.86 -0.98 -27.49
C GLN A 221 -9.17 -2.34 -27.23
N VAL A 222 -7.86 -2.35 -27.00
CA VAL A 222 -7.11 -3.57 -26.65
C VAL A 222 -7.53 -4.07 -25.28
N GLY A 223 -7.62 -3.19 -24.28
CA GLY A 223 -8.10 -3.58 -22.95
C GLY A 223 -9.53 -4.14 -23.01
N ILE A 224 -10.42 -3.55 -23.82
CA ILE A 224 -11.78 -4.06 -24.02
C ILE A 224 -11.77 -5.47 -24.63
N THR A 225 -11.05 -5.69 -25.73
CA THR A 225 -11.04 -7.00 -26.41
C THR A 225 -10.31 -8.08 -25.61
N THR A 226 -9.44 -7.69 -24.69
CA THR A 226 -8.65 -8.60 -23.84
C THR A 226 -9.23 -8.75 -22.42
N GLY A 227 -10.46 -8.28 -22.20
CA GLY A 227 -11.26 -8.62 -21.01
C GLY A 227 -11.16 -7.65 -19.83
N TRP A 228 -10.38 -6.59 -19.91
CA TRP A 228 -10.21 -5.61 -18.83
C TRP A 228 -11.51 -4.90 -18.44
N LYS A 229 -12.46 -4.78 -19.37
CA LYS A 229 -13.77 -4.16 -19.12
C LYS A 229 -14.77 -5.09 -18.44
N THR A 230 -14.62 -6.41 -18.56
CA THR A 230 -15.60 -7.37 -18.02
C THR A 230 -15.50 -7.50 -16.51
N GLY A 231 -14.28 -7.61 -15.97
CA GLY A 231 -14.03 -7.69 -14.53
C GLY A 231 -14.72 -6.62 -13.67
N PRO A 232 -14.52 -5.32 -13.93
CA PRO A 232 -15.09 -4.26 -13.09
C PRO A 232 -16.62 -4.18 -13.19
N LEU A 233 -17.21 -4.51 -14.34
CA LEU A 233 -18.67 -4.57 -14.50
C LEU A 233 -19.33 -5.61 -13.58
N LEU A 234 -18.60 -6.64 -13.19
CA LEU A 234 -19.08 -7.70 -12.29
C LEU A 234 -18.88 -7.35 -10.80
N ALA A 235 -18.17 -6.26 -10.49
CA ALA A 235 -17.77 -5.91 -9.13
C ALA A 235 -17.98 -4.42 -8.79
N ASP A 236 -19.05 -3.81 -9.34
CA ASP A 236 -19.43 -2.40 -9.17
C ASP A 236 -18.30 -1.39 -9.46
N GLY A 237 -17.32 -1.82 -10.24
CA GLY A 237 -16.12 -1.08 -10.58
C GLY A 237 -16.25 -0.28 -11.88
N LYS A 238 -15.15 0.36 -12.24
CA LYS A 238 -14.97 1.00 -13.54
C LYS A 238 -13.76 0.41 -14.26
N TYR A 239 -13.89 0.39 -15.58
CA TYR A 239 -12.78 0.19 -16.50
C TYR A 239 -12.16 1.55 -16.80
N LEU A 240 -10.87 1.68 -16.53
CA LEU A 240 -10.07 2.88 -16.70
C LEU A 240 -8.92 2.54 -17.66
N VAL A 241 -8.40 3.55 -18.35
CA VAL A 241 -7.35 3.36 -19.35
C VAL A 241 -6.25 4.39 -19.18
N ILE A 242 -5.01 3.91 -19.11
CA ILE A 242 -3.82 4.74 -19.21
C ILE A 242 -3.27 4.60 -20.62
N ASP A 243 -3.66 5.53 -21.49
CA ASP A 243 -3.06 5.62 -22.83
C ASP A 243 -1.69 6.30 -22.72
N HIS A 244 -0.63 5.48 -22.70
CA HIS A 244 0.75 5.93 -22.61
C HIS A 244 1.23 6.71 -23.83
N ASN A 245 0.51 6.63 -24.96
CA ASN A 245 0.83 7.42 -26.13
C ASN A 245 0.25 8.85 -26.01
N LYS A 246 -0.70 9.06 -25.11
CA LYS A 246 -1.14 10.41 -24.74
C LYS A 246 -0.17 10.98 -23.72
N ALA A 247 0.53 12.04 -24.12
CA ALA A 247 1.34 12.83 -23.20
C ALA A 247 0.45 13.30 -22.05
N VAL A 248 0.87 13.05 -20.80
CA VAL A 248 0.26 13.70 -19.64
C VAL A 248 0.51 15.19 -19.82
N VAL A 249 -0.57 15.96 -20.06
CA VAL A 249 -0.48 17.41 -20.18
C VAL A 249 -0.05 17.96 -18.83
N HIS A 250 1.22 18.30 -18.72
CA HIS A 250 1.76 18.94 -17.53
C HIS A 250 1.57 20.45 -17.65
N VAL A 251 0.93 21.03 -16.63
CA VAL A 251 0.76 22.47 -16.51
C VAL A 251 1.63 22.93 -15.34
N ASP A 252 2.67 23.70 -15.65
CA ASP A 252 3.45 24.44 -14.67
C ASP A 252 2.58 25.51 -14.05
N ALA A 253 2.41 25.45 -12.73
CA ALA A 253 1.55 26.38 -12.02
C ALA A 253 2.40 27.41 -11.24
N PRO A 254 2.00 28.69 -11.18
CA PRO A 254 2.77 29.71 -10.47
C PRO A 254 2.91 29.40 -8.97
N GLN A 255 2.03 28.58 -8.40
CA GLN A 255 2.05 28.15 -7.00
C GLN A 255 3.15 27.12 -6.71
N ASP A 256 3.70 26.44 -7.72
CA ASP A 256 4.58 25.27 -7.53
C ASP A 256 5.81 25.58 -6.68
N LYS A 257 6.47 26.72 -6.92
CA LYS A 257 7.65 27.14 -6.16
C LYS A 257 7.34 27.43 -4.68
N GLU A 258 6.20 28.06 -4.41
CA GLU A 258 5.81 28.36 -3.02
C GLU A 258 5.37 27.09 -2.28
N ILE A 259 4.73 26.12 -2.95
CA ILE A 259 4.41 24.81 -2.35
C ILE A 259 5.69 24.10 -1.89
N ILE A 260 6.74 24.10 -2.71
CA ILE A 260 8.04 23.48 -2.38
C ILE A 260 8.70 24.18 -1.19
N LYS A 261 8.66 25.51 -1.15
CA LYS A 261 9.19 26.30 -0.03
C LYS A 261 8.46 26.00 1.29
N TRP A 262 7.13 25.88 1.26
CA TRP A 262 6.37 25.48 2.45
C TRP A 262 6.59 24.01 2.83
N ASN A 263 6.87 23.13 1.86
CA ASN A 263 7.30 21.76 2.17
C ASN A 263 8.64 21.72 2.91
N ALA A 264 9.62 22.53 2.50
CA ALA A 264 10.90 22.61 3.20
C ALA A 264 10.70 23.03 4.67
N ARG A 265 9.83 24.03 4.92
CA ARG A 265 9.45 24.43 6.29
C ARG A 265 8.70 23.34 7.04
N LEU A 266 7.74 22.66 6.38
CA LEU A 266 7.02 21.53 6.98
C LEU A 266 8.00 20.45 7.46
N ASN A 267 9.04 20.15 6.68
CA ASN A 267 10.08 19.18 7.02
C ASN A 267 10.88 19.55 8.28
N GLU A 268 11.02 20.83 8.59
CA GLU A 268 11.68 21.33 9.79
C GLU A 268 10.82 21.19 11.06
N THR A 269 9.55 20.80 10.92
CA THR A 269 8.63 20.65 12.04
C THR A 269 8.63 19.25 12.64
N TYR A 270 9.19 18.23 11.98
CA TYR A 270 9.20 16.85 12.48
C TYR A 270 10.26 16.64 13.55
N VAL A 271 9.85 16.02 14.66
CA VAL A 271 10.71 15.76 15.81
C VAL A 271 10.79 14.24 16.02
N PRO A 272 11.82 13.57 15.49
CA PRO A 272 11.90 12.12 15.49
C PRO A 272 12.11 11.55 16.90
N ILE A 273 11.43 10.45 17.22
CA ILE A 273 11.59 9.70 18.47
C ILE A 273 12.49 8.46 18.24
N GLY A 274 13.62 8.45 18.92
CA GLY A 274 14.57 7.34 18.94
C GLY A 274 15.15 7.01 17.57
N ARG A 275 15.75 5.82 17.47
CA ARG A 275 16.38 5.36 16.22
C ARG A 275 15.38 5.14 15.10
N THR A 276 14.17 4.66 15.42
CA THR A 276 13.11 4.46 14.42
C THR A 276 12.66 5.79 13.84
N GLY A 277 12.42 6.80 14.69
CA GLY A 277 12.09 8.16 14.24
C GLY A 277 13.15 8.76 13.33
N ALA A 278 14.43 8.64 13.70
CA ALA A 278 15.53 9.15 12.88
C ALA A 278 15.53 8.52 11.47
N ARG A 279 15.39 7.19 11.38
CA ARG A 279 15.29 6.48 10.10
C ARG A 279 14.04 6.90 9.30
N ARG A 280 12.90 7.09 9.95
CA ARG A 280 11.65 7.50 9.29
C ARG A 280 11.75 8.91 8.72
N LEU A 281 12.39 9.82 9.44
CA LEU A 281 12.68 11.16 8.95
C LEU A 281 13.61 11.13 7.72
N GLU A 282 14.60 10.25 7.70
CA GLU A 282 15.45 10.04 6.52
C GLU A 282 14.65 9.51 5.31
N VAL A 283 13.81 8.48 5.53
CA VAL A 283 12.93 7.94 4.48
C VAL A 283 12.03 9.04 3.92
N GLN A 284 11.40 9.85 4.77
CA GLN A 284 10.57 10.98 4.34
C GLN A 284 11.35 11.93 3.40
N LYS A 285 12.58 12.31 3.78
CA LYS A 285 13.45 13.19 2.98
C LYS A 285 13.84 12.56 1.65
N GLU A 286 14.17 11.28 1.65
CA GLU A 286 14.49 10.54 0.42
C GLU A 286 13.28 10.51 -0.52
N GLN A 287 12.07 10.28 -0.01
CA GLN A 287 10.86 10.31 -0.82
C GLN A 287 10.55 11.71 -1.39
N ASP A 288 10.81 12.78 -0.63
CA ASP A 288 10.71 14.15 -1.15
C ASP A 288 11.68 14.37 -2.33
N ASN A 289 12.95 13.94 -2.19
CA ASN A 289 13.95 14.06 -3.24
C ASN A 289 13.60 13.23 -4.50
N LEU A 290 13.09 12.01 -4.31
CA LEU A 290 12.63 11.17 -5.42
C LEU A 290 11.43 11.81 -6.15
N ALA A 291 10.49 12.38 -5.41
CA ALA A 291 9.34 13.07 -5.97
C ALA A 291 9.72 14.36 -6.70
N GLU A 292 10.78 15.05 -6.25
CA GLU A 292 11.36 16.22 -6.94
C GLU A 292 12.03 15.82 -8.26
N GLY A 293 12.74 14.68 -8.28
CA GLY A 293 13.37 14.15 -9.50
C GLY A 293 12.39 13.48 -10.48
N ALA A 294 11.17 13.18 -10.04
CA ALA A 294 10.13 12.59 -10.88
C ALA A 294 9.53 13.62 -11.85
N ARG A 295 9.00 13.14 -12.99
CA ARG A 295 8.36 14.02 -13.97
C ARG A 295 6.99 14.49 -13.48
N GLY A 296 6.60 15.70 -13.87
CA GLY A 296 5.26 16.24 -13.63
C GLY A 296 5.11 16.83 -12.24
N ASN A 297 3.99 16.54 -11.57
CA ASN A 297 3.59 17.17 -10.31
C ASN A 297 3.70 16.24 -9.08
N ALA A 298 4.57 15.23 -9.15
CA ALA A 298 4.72 14.21 -8.10
C ALA A 298 5.05 14.83 -6.73
N LEU A 299 5.99 15.79 -6.70
CA LEU A 299 6.32 16.50 -5.47
C LEU A 299 5.11 17.26 -4.92
N GLN A 300 4.39 18.03 -5.72
CA GLN A 300 3.22 18.81 -5.24
C GLN A 300 2.12 17.89 -4.71
N ALA A 301 1.85 16.76 -5.38
CA ALA A 301 0.90 15.76 -4.91
C ALA A 301 1.32 15.14 -3.57
N ARG A 302 2.63 14.88 -3.39
CA ARG A 302 3.20 14.40 -2.13
C ARG A 302 3.10 15.45 -1.03
N VAL A 303 3.44 16.70 -1.30
CA VAL A 303 3.33 17.83 -0.34
C VAL A 303 1.88 18.01 0.11
N GLN A 304 0.92 17.92 -0.80
CA GLN A 304 -0.51 17.95 -0.48
C GLN A 304 -0.90 16.80 0.45
N THR A 305 -0.34 15.60 0.25
CA THR A 305 -0.57 14.45 1.13
C THR A 305 -0.05 14.73 2.53
N LYS A 306 1.20 15.23 2.64
CA LYS A 306 1.87 15.52 3.91
C LYS A 306 1.16 16.57 4.75
N ALA A 307 0.54 17.56 4.09
CA ALA A 307 -0.26 18.58 4.74
C ALA A 307 -1.69 18.12 5.10
N SER A 308 -2.06 16.87 4.79
CA SER A 308 -3.39 16.33 5.07
C SER A 308 -3.44 15.55 6.39
N VAL A 309 -4.65 15.41 6.93
CA VAL A 309 -4.90 14.58 8.12
C VAL A 309 -4.62 13.08 7.92
N ASN A 310 -4.47 12.63 6.67
CA ASN A 310 -4.15 11.23 6.36
C ASN A 310 -2.66 10.92 6.51
N TYR A 311 -1.80 11.93 6.53
CA TYR A 311 -0.37 11.74 6.78
C TYR A 311 -0.13 11.64 8.28
N TRP A 312 -0.18 10.40 8.78
CA TRP A 312 -0.08 10.09 10.20
C TRP A 312 1.32 9.61 10.58
N ASN A 313 1.97 10.30 11.52
CA ASN A 313 3.35 9.97 11.95
C ASN A 313 3.47 9.75 13.47
N GLY A 314 2.34 9.57 14.17
CA GLY A 314 2.33 9.51 15.63
C GLY A 314 3.13 8.37 16.27
N ASN A 315 3.56 7.38 15.49
CA ASN A 315 4.44 6.30 15.94
C ASN A 315 5.94 6.65 15.89
N TRP A 316 6.34 7.76 15.27
CA TRP A 316 7.75 8.11 15.07
C TRP A 316 8.08 9.60 15.22
N ASP A 317 7.10 10.49 15.09
CA ASP A 317 7.22 11.94 15.26
C ASP A 317 6.53 12.41 16.53
N LEU A 318 7.27 13.08 17.41
CA LEU A 318 6.81 13.54 18.72
C LEU A 318 5.71 14.60 18.64
N VAL A 319 5.72 15.46 17.61
CA VAL A 319 4.69 16.50 17.42
C VAL A 319 3.32 15.88 17.14
N ASP A 320 3.28 14.84 16.28
CA ASP A 320 2.07 14.07 16.00
C ASP A 320 1.71 13.15 17.16
N ALA A 321 2.71 12.49 17.78
CA ALA A 321 2.49 11.53 18.87
C ALA A 321 1.73 12.17 20.04
N CYS A 322 2.08 13.41 20.42
CA CYS A 322 1.43 14.10 21.52
C CYS A 322 0.06 14.70 21.19
N THR A 323 -0.47 14.51 19.97
CA THR A 323 -1.88 14.79 19.65
C THR A 323 -2.82 13.70 20.18
N SER A 324 -2.30 12.48 20.36
CA SER A 324 -3.10 11.37 20.88
C SER A 324 -3.44 11.59 22.35
N LYS A 325 -4.69 11.30 22.71
CA LYS A 325 -5.14 11.36 24.11
C LYS A 325 -4.44 10.34 25.00
N GLU A 326 -3.86 9.30 24.41
CA GLU A 326 -3.16 8.22 25.10
C GLU A 326 -1.66 8.47 25.26
N PHE A 327 -1.17 9.58 24.71
CA PHE A 327 0.24 9.94 24.77
C PHE A 327 0.66 10.29 26.22
N ASP A 328 1.76 9.70 26.66
CA ASP A 328 2.32 9.92 27.98
C ASP A 328 3.78 10.36 27.87
N TRP A 329 4.02 11.63 28.20
CA TRP A 329 5.36 12.23 28.24
C TRP A 329 6.33 11.46 29.13
N LYS A 330 5.86 10.77 30.17
CA LYS A 330 6.71 9.98 31.08
C LYS A 330 7.30 8.74 30.42
N LYS A 331 6.70 8.27 29.31
CA LYS A 331 7.19 7.11 28.56
C LYS A 331 8.25 7.48 27.53
N VAL A 332 8.44 8.76 27.24
CA VAL A 332 9.48 9.22 26.32
C VAL A 332 10.80 9.32 27.07
N LYS A 333 11.78 8.52 26.65
CA LYS A 333 13.11 8.53 27.24
C LYS A 333 13.91 9.71 26.72
N VAL A 334 14.73 10.31 27.58
CA VAL A 334 15.54 11.48 27.21
C VAL A 334 16.54 11.11 26.11
N GLU A 335 17.12 9.92 26.15
CA GLU A 335 18.03 9.41 25.12
C GLU A 335 17.37 9.24 23.74
N ASP A 336 16.05 9.03 23.70
CA ASP A 336 15.27 8.91 22.46
C ASP A 336 14.89 10.28 21.88
N LEU A 337 15.09 11.38 22.61
CA LEU A 337 14.85 12.72 22.10
C LEU A 337 16.00 13.20 21.21
N PRO A 338 15.74 14.09 20.24
CA PRO A 338 16.77 14.82 19.50
C PRO A 338 17.72 15.57 20.44
N GLU A 339 18.96 15.75 20.01
CA GLU A 339 20.05 16.32 20.83
C GLU A 339 19.66 17.64 21.51
N GLU A 340 19.04 18.55 20.77
CA GLU A 340 18.54 19.84 21.25
C GLU A 340 17.56 19.73 22.43
N MET A 341 16.74 18.68 22.46
CA MET A 341 15.72 18.46 23.49
C MET A 341 16.24 17.70 24.72
N ARG A 342 17.42 17.07 24.64
CA ARG A 342 17.97 16.29 25.76
C ARG A 342 18.32 17.16 26.95
N ALA A 343 18.83 18.37 26.68
CA ALA A 343 19.20 19.35 27.70
C ALA A 343 18.01 20.15 28.25
N MET A 344 16.85 20.11 27.58
CA MET A 344 15.65 20.82 28.00
C MET A 344 14.99 20.17 29.22
N SER A 345 14.40 20.98 30.09
CA SER A 345 13.43 20.57 31.12
C SER A 345 12.13 20.06 30.50
N ASP A 346 11.27 19.44 31.30
CA ASP A 346 9.99 18.91 30.81
C ASP A 346 9.04 20.03 30.34
N GLU A 347 9.07 21.19 30.99
CA GLU A 347 8.33 22.39 30.57
C GLU A 347 8.86 22.94 29.24
N GLU A 348 10.18 23.04 29.08
CA GLU A 348 10.81 23.50 27.82
C GLU A 348 10.54 22.54 26.66
N ARG A 349 10.56 21.22 26.89
CA ARG A 349 10.21 20.22 25.85
C ARG A 349 8.78 20.38 25.37
N LYS A 350 7.84 20.59 26.28
CA LYS A 350 6.43 20.81 25.93
C LYS A 350 6.24 22.11 25.15
N ALA A 351 6.90 23.19 25.58
CA ALA A 351 6.88 24.46 24.85
C ALA A 351 7.47 24.31 23.45
N TYR A 352 8.62 23.65 23.31
CA TYR A 352 9.26 23.39 22.03
C TYR A 352 8.34 22.62 21.06
N ILE A 353 7.66 21.58 21.55
CA ILE A 353 6.73 20.81 20.73
C ILE A 353 5.46 21.60 20.37
N GLU A 354 4.98 22.48 21.25
CA GLU A 354 3.87 23.36 20.92
C GLU A 354 4.24 24.40 19.86
N ASP A 355 5.44 24.98 19.94
CA ASP A 355 5.96 25.88 18.92
C ASP A 355 6.06 25.18 17.55
N LYS A 356 6.61 23.95 17.53
CA LYS A 356 6.68 23.12 16.32
C LYS A 356 5.30 22.77 15.77
N ARG A 357 4.32 22.58 16.64
CA ARG A 357 2.92 22.32 16.25
C ARG A 357 2.27 23.51 15.59
N GLU A 358 2.41 24.72 16.14
CA GLU A 358 1.84 25.93 15.53
C GLU A 358 2.54 26.27 14.20
N GLU A 359 3.86 26.05 14.12
CA GLU A 359 4.61 26.14 12.86
C GLU A 359 4.06 25.17 11.81
N ARG A 360 3.85 23.90 12.19
CA ARG A 360 3.29 22.86 11.31
C ARG A 360 1.89 23.20 10.84
N LYS A 361 1.03 23.67 11.74
CA LYS A 361 -0.32 24.11 11.41
C LYS A 361 -0.31 25.25 10.39
N THR A 362 0.57 26.23 10.58
CA THR A 362 0.77 27.31 9.60
C THR A 362 1.21 26.75 8.23
N CYS A 363 2.15 25.80 8.22
CA CYS A 363 2.56 25.14 6.98
C CYS A 363 1.40 24.41 6.30
N HIS A 364 0.60 23.66 7.05
CA HIS A 364 -0.57 22.94 6.52
C HIS A 364 -1.58 23.90 5.89
N GLU A 365 -1.93 24.99 6.57
CA GLU A 365 -2.88 25.99 6.07
C GLU A 365 -2.38 26.64 4.76
N LYS A 366 -1.08 26.98 4.70
CA LYS A 366 -0.47 27.58 3.50
C LYS A 366 -0.39 26.60 2.33
N ILE A 367 0.03 25.36 2.59
CA ILE A 367 0.09 24.32 1.57
C ILE A 367 -1.31 24.03 1.03
N LYS A 368 -2.32 23.92 1.90
CA LYS A 368 -3.71 23.67 1.49
C LYS A 368 -4.21 24.77 0.56
N ALA A 369 -4.10 26.04 0.96
CA ALA A 369 -4.54 27.17 0.14
C ALA A 369 -3.79 27.25 -1.21
N LEU A 370 -2.47 26.96 -1.22
CA LEU A 370 -1.69 26.91 -2.46
C LEU A 370 -2.08 25.74 -3.36
N ALA A 371 -2.38 24.57 -2.79
CA ALA A 371 -2.82 23.40 -3.54
C ALA A 371 -4.20 23.63 -4.18
N GLU A 372 -5.15 24.25 -3.48
CA GLU A 372 -6.45 24.65 -4.03
C GLU A 372 -6.27 25.66 -5.18
N ALA A 373 -5.49 26.72 -4.98
CA ALA A 373 -5.21 27.71 -6.03
C ALA A 373 -4.47 27.11 -7.24
N ARG A 374 -3.58 26.14 -7.00
CA ARG A 374 -2.90 25.38 -8.06
C ARG A 374 -3.90 24.54 -8.86
N GLN A 375 -4.81 23.83 -8.18
CA GLN A 375 -5.81 22.99 -8.84
C GLN A 375 -6.71 23.83 -9.74
N GLU A 376 -7.20 24.98 -9.27
CA GLU A 376 -8.02 25.89 -10.09
C GLU A 376 -7.24 26.43 -11.30
N TYR A 377 -5.98 26.83 -11.12
CA TYR A 377 -5.13 27.28 -12.22
C TYR A 377 -4.92 26.18 -13.28
N VAL A 378 -4.61 24.96 -12.85
CA VAL A 378 -4.40 23.82 -13.76
C VAL A 378 -5.69 23.51 -14.51
N LYS A 379 -6.84 23.50 -13.81
CA LYS A 379 -8.16 23.31 -14.40
C LYS A 379 -8.45 24.35 -15.48
N GLU A 380 -8.25 25.63 -15.18
CA GLU A 380 -8.48 26.72 -16.14
C GLU A 380 -7.58 26.57 -17.37
N LYS A 381 -6.29 26.26 -17.16
CA LYS A 381 -5.32 26.08 -18.25
C LYS A 381 -5.65 24.87 -19.14
N LEU A 382 -6.05 23.75 -18.56
CA LEU A 382 -6.49 22.58 -19.34
C LEU A 382 -7.70 22.95 -20.22
N ARG A 383 -8.68 23.67 -19.66
CA ARG A 383 -9.85 24.15 -20.40
C ARG A 383 -9.46 25.08 -21.56
N GLU A 384 -8.50 25.99 -21.35
CA GLU A 384 -7.97 26.86 -22.41
C GLU A 384 -7.26 26.08 -23.52
N MET A 385 -6.62 24.96 -23.17
CA MET A 385 -5.94 24.06 -24.11
C MET A 385 -6.91 23.14 -24.87
N GLY A 386 -8.22 23.22 -24.58
CA GLY A 386 -9.24 22.36 -25.19
C GLY A 386 -9.28 20.94 -24.59
N GLU A 387 -8.59 20.72 -23.47
CA GLU A 387 -8.70 19.51 -22.67
C GLU A 387 -9.83 19.74 -21.64
N GLY A 388 -10.98 19.10 -21.82
CA GLY A 388 -12.06 19.17 -20.85
C GLY A 388 -11.67 18.54 -19.52
N GLU A 389 -12.30 18.96 -18.42
CA GLU A 389 -12.09 18.32 -17.11
C GLU A 389 -12.35 16.80 -17.17
N GLU A 390 -13.32 16.35 -17.98
CA GLU A 390 -13.66 14.94 -18.14
C GLU A 390 -12.70 14.18 -19.08
N ASP A 391 -11.83 14.89 -19.80
CA ASP A 391 -10.96 14.30 -20.82
C ASP A 391 -9.63 13.79 -20.24
N THR A 392 -9.27 14.21 -19.02
CA THR A 392 -8.04 13.75 -18.37
C THR A 392 -8.26 12.48 -17.56
N LEU A 393 -7.34 11.53 -17.71
CA LEU A 393 -7.33 10.28 -16.96
C LEU A 393 -7.47 10.50 -15.44
N ASN A 394 -6.72 11.46 -14.90
CA ASN A 394 -6.73 11.76 -13.48
C ASN A 394 -8.13 12.18 -13.00
N ALA A 395 -8.83 13.02 -13.76
CA ALA A 395 -10.18 13.44 -13.42
C ALA A 395 -11.18 12.27 -13.48
N VAL A 396 -11.09 11.40 -14.47
CA VAL A 396 -11.93 10.19 -14.57
C VAL A 396 -11.72 9.27 -13.37
N MET A 397 -10.47 9.08 -12.93
CA MET A 397 -10.15 8.30 -11.73
C MET A 397 -10.74 8.93 -10.47
N VAL A 398 -10.51 10.24 -10.27
CA VAL A 398 -11.04 10.98 -9.11
C VAL A 398 -12.56 10.94 -9.09
N GLN A 399 -13.23 11.17 -10.23
CA GLN A 399 -14.69 11.13 -10.34
C GLN A 399 -15.24 9.74 -10.05
N THR A 400 -14.59 8.69 -10.56
CA THR A 400 -14.94 7.29 -10.29
C THR A 400 -14.90 7.01 -8.79
N VAL A 401 -13.79 7.35 -8.14
CA VAL A 401 -13.59 7.16 -6.70
C VAL A 401 -14.63 7.94 -5.90
N ARG A 402 -14.85 9.21 -6.25
CA ARG A 402 -15.85 10.07 -5.61
C ARG A 402 -17.26 9.50 -5.73
N GLN A 403 -17.64 9.01 -6.91
CA GLN A 403 -18.96 8.41 -7.15
C GLN A 403 -19.14 7.14 -6.31
N GLN A 404 -18.17 6.23 -6.33
CA GLN A 404 -18.26 4.97 -5.59
C GLN A 404 -18.25 5.20 -4.08
N ALA A 405 -17.38 6.09 -3.58
CA ALA A 405 -17.35 6.47 -2.17
C ALA A 405 -18.63 7.20 -1.75
N SER A 406 -19.24 8.02 -2.60
CA SER A 406 -20.53 8.67 -2.30
C SER A 406 -21.64 7.65 -2.05
N GLY A 407 -21.63 6.53 -2.79
CA GLY A 407 -22.52 5.38 -2.54
C GLY A 407 -22.34 4.73 -1.15
N LYS A 408 -21.22 4.99 -0.47
CA LYS A 408 -20.92 4.57 0.91
C LYS A 408 -21.14 5.69 1.94
N GLY A 409 -21.74 6.82 1.54
CA GLY A 409 -22.05 7.93 2.42
C GLY A 409 -20.88 8.89 2.68
N TYR A 410 -19.86 8.86 1.83
CA TYR A 410 -18.81 9.89 1.84
C TYR A 410 -19.28 11.11 1.07
N THR A 411 -18.94 12.28 1.56
CA THR A 411 -19.12 13.56 0.88
C THR A 411 -17.75 14.17 0.65
N PHE A 412 -17.59 14.88 -0.44
CA PHE A 412 -16.37 15.61 -0.73
C PHE A 412 -16.70 17.09 -0.58
N GLU A 413 -15.95 17.80 0.25
CA GLU A 413 -16.05 19.26 0.30
C GLU A 413 -15.78 19.80 -1.11
N LYS A 414 -16.50 20.85 -1.53
CA LYS A 414 -16.23 21.49 -2.82
C LYS A 414 -14.77 21.94 -2.80
N ASP A 415 -14.04 21.53 -3.84
CA ASP A 415 -12.69 21.99 -4.11
C ASP A 415 -12.65 23.52 -4.26
#